data_AF-A0A7W0SKW3-F1
#
_entry.id   AF-A0A7W0SKW3-F1
#
_cell.length_a   1.000
_cell.length_b   1.000
_cell.length_c   1.000
_cell.angle_alpha   90.00
_cell.angle_beta   90.00
_cell.angle_gamma   90.00
#
_symmetry.space_group_name_H-M   'P 1'
#
loop_
_entity.id
_entity.type
_entity.pdbx_description
1 polymer ?
#
loop_
_entity_poly.entity_id
_entity_poly.type
_entity_poly.pdbx_seq_one_letter_code
_entity_poly.pdbx_strand_id
1 'polypeptide(L)' 'MADHSHIEWTEATWNPVTGCTKISAGCKNCYAERLALRLQAMGNHRYRRG' A
#
# COMPACT_ATOMS: atom_id res chain seq x y z
N MET A 1 0.00 -2.83 -9.28
CA MET A 1 -0.39 -1.78 -10.25
C MET A 1 -1.35 -2.42 -11.22
N ALA A 2 -2.26 -1.63 -11.76
CA ALA A 2 -3.24 -2.10 -12.72
C ALA A 2 -3.11 -1.24 -13.97
N ASP A 3 -2.84 -1.89 -15.10
CA ASP A 3 -2.67 -1.25 -16.42
C ASP A 3 -4.02 -1.12 -17.17
N HIS A 4 -5.12 -1.50 -16.51
CA HIS A 4 -6.51 -1.34 -16.98
C HIS A 4 -7.33 -0.65 -15.90
N SER A 5 -7.16 0.65 -15.80
CA SER A 5 -7.88 1.50 -14.86
C SER A 5 -9.35 1.63 -15.27
N HIS A 6 -10.23 1.61 -14.26
CA HIS A 6 -11.66 1.90 -14.43
C HIS A 6 -11.99 3.39 -14.32
N ILE A 7 -10.98 4.23 -14.03
CA ILE A 7 -11.12 5.69 -14.00
C ILE A 7 -11.15 6.18 -15.44
N GLU A 8 -12.22 6.88 -15.82
CA GLU A 8 -12.60 7.17 -17.20
C GLU A 8 -11.54 7.92 -18.02
N TRP A 9 -10.64 8.65 -17.35
CA TRP A 9 -9.66 9.52 -17.99
C TRP A 9 -8.21 9.01 -17.91
N THR A 10 -7.94 7.83 -17.31
CA THR A 10 -6.58 7.28 -17.24
C THR A 10 -6.57 5.78 -17.46
N GLU A 11 -5.54 5.29 -18.15
CA GLU A 11 -5.40 3.87 -18.50
C GLU A 11 -4.79 3.04 -17.37
N ALA A 12 -4.00 3.65 -16.48
CA ALA A 12 -3.27 2.90 -15.44
C ALA A 12 -3.29 3.61 -14.08
N THR A 13 -3.26 2.81 -13.02
CA THR A 13 -3.15 3.32 -11.65
C THR A 13 -1.85 2.88 -10.99
N TRP A 14 -1.25 3.83 -10.28
CA TRP A 14 -0.03 3.62 -9.51
C TRP A 14 -0.19 4.13 -8.08
N ASN A 15 0.18 3.28 -7.12
CA ASN A 15 0.41 3.70 -5.75
C ASN A 15 1.92 3.91 -5.52
N PRO A 16 2.39 5.17 -5.36
CA PRO A 16 3.80 5.49 -5.22
C PRO A 16 4.37 5.15 -3.84
N VAL A 17 3.50 4.88 -2.85
CA VAL A 17 3.90 4.61 -1.47
C VAL A 17 3.47 3.22 -1.05
N THR A 18 4.36 2.53 -0.36
CA THR A 18 4.09 1.23 0.24
C THR A 18 4.62 1.21 1.65
N GLY A 19 4.02 0.38 2.48
CA GLY A 19 4.47 0.18 3.85
C GLY A 19 3.81 1.06 4.89
N CYS A 20 4.34 1.01 6.11
CA CYS A 20 3.86 1.81 7.23
C CYS A 20 4.98 2.10 8.25
N THR A 21 5.29 3.39 8.45
CA THR A 21 6.12 3.86 9.57
C THR A 21 5.25 4.65 10.54
N LYS A 22 5.23 4.26 11.83
CA LYS A 22 4.44 4.96 12.86
C LYS A 22 5.12 6.26 13.27
N ILE A 23 4.43 7.39 13.11
CA ILE A 23 4.95 8.72 13.41
C ILE A 23 4.31 9.38 14.64
N SER A 24 3.10 8.96 15.02
CA SER A 24 2.37 9.57 16.14
C SER A 24 1.33 8.62 16.74
N ALA A 25 0.71 9.03 17.85
CA ALA A 25 -0.39 8.29 18.49
C ALA A 25 -1.61 8.07 17.57
N GLY A 26 -1.76 8.89 16.52
CA GLY A 26 -2.82 8.73 15.51
C GLY A 26 -2.69 7.44 14.69
N CYS A 27 -1.52 6.79 14.67
CA CYS A 27 -1.29 5.55 13.93
C CYS A 27 -1.94 4.32 14.58
N LYS A 28 -2.47 4.41 15.82
CA LYS A 28 -2.88 3.27 16.65
C LYS A 28 -3.87 2.30 15.99
N ASN A 29 -4.65 2.76 15.00
CA ASN A 29 -5.60 1.94 14.22
C ASN A 29 -5.49 2.21 12.71
N CYS A 30 -4.30 2.54 12.20
CA CYS A 30 -4.11 2.86 10.79
C CYS A 30 -4.32 1.64 9.90
N TYR A 31 -5.20 1.75 8.90
CA TYR A 31 -5.45 0.67 7.95
C TYR A 31 -4.17 0.28 7.16
N ALA A 32 -3.29 1.24 6.91
CA ALA A 32 -2.05 1.03 6.15
C ALA A 32 -1.10 0.06 6.85
N GLU A 33 -1.07 0.05 8.19
CA GLU A 33 -0.25 -0.90 8.97
C GLU A 33 -0.70 -2.34 8.72
N ARG A 34 -2.01 -2.59 8.85
CA ARG A 34 -2.59 -3.92 8.64
C ARG A 34 -2.37 -4.41 7.21
N LEU A 35 -2.50 -3.50 6.24
CA LEU A 35 -2.27 -3.81 4.84
C LEU A 35 -0.80 -4.12 4.56
N ALA A 36 0.12 -3.32 5.11
CA ALA A 36 1.55 -3.52 4.95
C ALA A 36 2.00 -4.88 5.50
N LEU A 37 1.59 -5.21 6.72
CA LEU A 37 1.89 -6.52 7.35
C LEU A 37 1.34 -7.68 6.52
N ARG A 38 0.10 -7.59 6.05
CA ARG A 38 -0.52 -8.62 5.21
C ARG A 38 0.24 -8.83 3.91
N LEU A 39 0.54 -7.76 3.19
CA LEU A 39 1.18 -7.85 1.88
C LEU A 39 2.65 -8.27 1.98
N GLN A 40 3.33 -7.89 3.06
CA GLN A 40 4.68 -8.40 3.37
C GLN A 40 4.64 -9.91 3.65
N ALA A 41 3.69 -10.39 4.45
CA ALA A 41 3.52 -11.82 4.74
C ALA A 41 3.16 -12.64 3.48
N MET A 42 2.44 -12.03 2.53
CA MET A 42 2.17 -12.62 1.21
C MET A 42 3.38 -12.61 0.25
N GLY A 43 4.53 -12.08 0.66
CA GLY A 43 5.73 -12.02 -0.18
C GLY A 43 5.66 -10.98 -1.29
N ASN A 44 4.80 -9.96 -1.18
CA ASN A 44 4.73 -8.92 -2.20
C ASN A 44 6.06 -8.15 -2.28
N HIS A 45 6.70 -8.21 -3.44
CA HIS A 45 8.03 -7.64 -3.67
C HIS A 45 8.17 -6.16 -3.29
N ARG A 46 7.09 -5.38 -3.36
CA ARG A 46 7.07 -3.93 -3.04
C ARG A 46 7.03 -3.66 -1.54
N TYR A 47 6.45 -4.59 -0.77
CA TYR A 47 6.32 -4.50 0.68
C TYR A 47 7.48 -5.20 1.41
N ARG A 48 8.56 -5.56 0.69
CA ARG A 48 9.75 -6.22 1.29
C ARG A 48 10.46 -5.36 2.34
N ARG A 49 10.40 -4.03 2.23
CA ARG A 49 11.13 -3.09 3.10
C ARG A 49 10.29 -2.45 4.20
N GLY A 50 9.05 -2.91 4.40
CA GLY A 50 8.20 -2.47 5.52
C GLY A 50 7.50 -1.14 5.29
#